data_AF-A0AAP5V3F7-F1
#
_entry.id   AF-A0AAP5V3F7-F1
#
_cell.length_a   1.000
_cell.length_b   1.000
_cell.length_c   1.000
_cell.angle_alpha   90.00
_cell.angle_beta   90.00
_cell.angle_gamma   90.00
#
_symmetry.space_group_name_H-M   'P 1'
#
loop_
_entity.id
_entity.type
_entity.pdbx_description
1 polymer ?
#
loop_
_entity_poly.entity_id
_entity_poly.type
_entity_poly.pdbx_seq_one_letter_code
_entity_poly.pdbx_strand_id
1 'polypeptide(L)'
;MLLEALYLRYHYDFRNYAMSSVRRRLRQAREQLQFTSFSAMQDRLLRDPAMLPQLLRFLTVQVSDMFRDPDYFRAIRERVIPHLRTYPSLKVWIAGCSSG
;
A
#
# COMPACT_ATOMS: atom_id res chain seq x y z
N MET A 1 -18.51 8.12 4.28
CA MET A 1 -18.09 8.23 2.85
C MET A 1 -17.04 7.17 2.52
N LEU A 2 -17.26 6.29 1.51
CA LEU A 2 -16.39 5.20 0.98
C LEU A 2 -15.23 4.66 1.86
N LEU A 3 -14.23 5.47 2.21
CA LEU A 3 -13.14 5.11 3.14
C LEU A 3 -13.66 4.63 4.50
N GLU A 4 -14.74 5.23 4.97
CA GLU A 4 -15.43 4.81 6.19
C GLU A 4 -16.10 3.44 6.03
N ALA A 5 -16.68 3.16 4.85
CA ALA A 5 -17.24 1.84 4.54
C ALA A 5 -16.14 0.77 4.47
N LEU A 6 -14.96 1.11 3.92
CA LEU A 6 -13.77 0.25 3.95
C LEU A 6 -13.33 -0.07 5.39
N TYR A 7 -13.28 0.94 6.25
CA TYR A 7 -12.91 0.76 7.65
C TYR A 7 -13.93 -0.08 8.43
N LEU A 8 -15.22 0.24 8.33
CA LEU A 8 -16.27 -0.43 9.09
C LEU A 8 -16.47 -1.89 8.65
N ARG A 9 -16.32 -2.20 7.36
CA ARG A 9 -16.57 -3.55 6.82
C ARG A 9 -15.32 -4.43 6.77
N TYR A 10 -14.15 -3.84 6.52
CA TYR A 10 -12.93 -4.58 6.21
C TYR A 10 -11.72 -4.16 7.06
N HIS A 11 -11.88 -3.20 7.97
CA HIS A 11 -10.83 -2.70 8.87
C HIS A 11 -9.59 -2.10 8.18
N TYR A 12 -9.69 -1.79 6.87
CA TYR A 12 -8.66 -1.05 6.16
C TYR A 12 -8.84 0.45 6.39
N ASP A 13 -7.92 1.04 7.15
CA ASP A 13 -7.95 2.47 7.47
C ASP A 13 -6.99 3.28 6.59
N PHE A 14 -7.56 4.00 5.62
CA PHE A 14 -6.82 4.95 4.77
C PHE A 14 -6.96 6.40 5.22
N ARG A 15 -7.64 6.69 6.35
CA ARG A 15 -7.93 8.07 6.79
C ARG A 15 -6.68 8.84 7.23
N ASN A 16 -5.65 8.13 7.66
CA ASN A 16 -4.35 8.70 8.05
C ASN A 16 -3.36 8.80 6.87
N TYR A 17 -3.74 8.41 5.66
CA TYR A 17 -2.90 8.57 4.47
C TYR A 17 -3.05 9.98 3.88
N ALA A 18 -2.06 10.42 3.10
CA ALA A 18 -2.14 11.67 2.36
C ALA A 18 -3.40 11.70 1.46
N MET A 19 -4.40 12.49 1.85
CA MET A 19 -5.72 12.50 1.23
C MET A 19 -5.69 12.89 -0.26
N SER A 20 -4.72 13.70 -0.68
CA SER A 20 -4.48 14.02 -2.10
C SER A 20 -4.14 12.77 -2.92
N SER A 21 -3.28 11.90 -2.39
CA SER A 21 -2.90 10.62 -3.00
C SER A 21 -4.07 9.64 -3.03
N VAL A 22 -4.78 9.51 -1.89
CA VAL A 22 -5.96 8.63 -1.78
C VAL A 22 -7.04 9.05 -2.78
N ARG A 23 -7.38 10.34 -2.86
CA ARG A 23 -8.37 10.86 -3.81
C ARG A 23 -7.97 10.60 -5.27
N ARG A 24 -6.68 10.76 -5.61
CA ARG A 24 -6.17 10.45 -6.95
C ARG A 24 -6.34 8.98 -7.30
N ARG A 25 -5.94 8.08 -6.39
CA ARG A 25 -6.06 6.62 -6.57
C ARG A 25 -7.52 6.17 -6.66
N LEU A 26 -8.41 6.74 -5.85
CA LEU A 26 -9.84 6.47 -5.90
C LEU A 26 -10.48 6.92 -7.22
N ARG A 27 -10.09 8.09 -7.76
CA ARG A 27 -10.54 8.53 -9.09
C ARG A 27 -10.08 7.57 -10.18
N GLN A 28 -8.80 7.19 -10.15
CA GLN A 28 -8.24 6.22 -11.09
C GLN A 28 -8.96 4.86 -11.01
N ALA A 29 -9.24 4.37 -9.80
CA ALA A 29 -10.01 3.14 -9.61
C ALA A 29 -11.43 3.26 -10.19
N ARG A 30 -12.13 4.37 -9.94
CA ARG A 30 -13.47 4.62 -10.48
C ARG A 30 -13.47 4.59 -12.01
N GLU A 31 -12.50 5.24 -12.64
CA GLU A 31 -12.37 5.31 -14.10
C GLU A 31 -12.01 3.95 -14.71
N GLN A 32 -11.02 3.24 -14.17
CA GLN A 32 -10.58 1.94 -14.69
C GLN A 32 -11.59 0.81 -14.44
N LEU A 33 -12.33 0.86 -13.34
CA LEU A 33 -13.42 -0.08 -13.05
C LEU A 33 -14.77 0.38 -13.62
N GLN A 34 -14.77 1.47 -14.39
CA GLN A 34 -15.94 1.99 -15.14
C GLN A 34 -17.17 2.31 -14.29
N PHE A 35 -16.98 2.79 -13.06
CA PHE A 35 -18.08 3.24 -12.22
C PHE A 35 -18.52 4.66 -12.57
N THR A 36 -19.84 4.88 -12.66
CA THR A 36 -20.42 6.19 -12.95
C THR A 36 -20.21 7.19 -11.80
N SER A 37 -20.19 6.71 -10.55
CA SER A 37 -20.02 7.54 -9.35
C SER A 37 -19.30 6.80 -8.22
N PHE A 38 -18.80 7.55 -7.24
CA PHE A 38 -18.26 6.96 -6.00
C PHE A 38 -19.32 6.21 -5.20
N SER A 39 -20.59 6.63 -5.26
CA SER A 39 -21.70 5.92 -4.61
C SER A 39 -21.95 4.55 -5.25
N ALA A 40 -21.90 4.46 -6.59
CA ALA A 40 -22.01 3.17 -7.29
C ALA A 40 -20.84 2.23 -6.95
N MET A 41 -19.62 2.77 -6.87
CA MET A 41 -18.45 2.02 -6.43
C MET A 41 -18.58 1.54 -4.97
N GLN A 42 -19.12 2.38 -4.08
CA GLN A 42 -19.39 2.03 -2.69
C GLN A 42 -20.44 0.92 -2.58
N ASP A 43 -21.53 1.03 -3.33
CA ASP A 43 -22.59 0.00 -3.35
C ASP A 43 -22.02 -1.35 -3.80
N ARG A 44 -21.21 -1.37 -4.86
CA ARG A 44 -20.54 -2.60 -5.30
C ARG A 44 -19.59 -3.15 -4.23
N LEU A 45 -18.77 -2.32 -3.60
CA LEU A 45 -17.88 -2.73 -2.51
C LEU A 45 -18.62 -3.37 -1.34
N LEU A 46 -19.83 -2.89 -1.03
CA LEU A 46 -20.66 -3.43 0.07
C LEU A 46 -21.42 -4.70 -0.30
N ARG A 47 -21.63 -4.99 -1.59
CA ARG A 47 -22.42 -6.15 -2.04
C ARG A 47 -21.57 -7.29 -2.61
N ASP A 48 -20.40 -6.97 -3.16
CA ASP A 48 -19.52 -7.93 -3.81
C ASP A 48 -18.14 -8.01 -3.13
N PRO A 49 -17.84 -9.09 -2.41
CA PRO A 49 -16.52 -9.30 -1.79
C PRO A 49 -15.36 -9.29 -2.79
N ALA A 50 -15.60 -9.65 -4.06
CA ALA A 50 -14.57 -9.66 -5.09
C ALA A 50 -14.11 -8.25 -5.50
N MET A 51 -14.85 -7.21 -5.11
CA MET A 51 -14.49 -5.81 -5.34
C MET A 51 -13.29 -5.38 -4.50
N LEU A 52 -13.22 -5.81 -3.23
CA LEU A 52 -12.22 -5.32 -2.28
C LEU A 52 -10.77 -5.54 -2.78
N PRO A 53 -10.35 -6.76 -3.21
CA PRO A 53 -8.99 -6.96 -3.71
C PRO A 53 -8.67 -6.06 -4.91
N GLN A 54 -9.66 -5.78 -5.76
CA GLN A 54 -9.47 -4.91 -6.92
C GLN A 54 -9.20 -3.47 -6.50
N LEU A 55 -9.98 -2.94 -5.55
CA LEU A 55 -9.79 -1.61 -5.02
C LEU A 55 -8.47 -1.46 -4.25
N LEU A 56 -8.06 -2.49 -3.48
CA LEU A 56 -6.82 -2.48 -2.73
C LEU A 56 -5.59 -2.36 -3.63
N ARG A 57 -5.61 -2.91 -4.85
CA ARG A 57 -4.51 -2.75 -5.83
C ARG A 57 -4.28 -1.28 -6.23
N PHE A 58 -5.32 -0.46 -6.20
CA PHE A 58 -5.19 0.98 -6.47
C PHE A 58 -4.72 1.75 -5.25
N LEU A 59 -5.19 1.36 -4.06
CA LEU A 59 -4.93 2.10 -2.82
C LEU A 59 -3.55 1.81 -2.23
N THR A 60 -3.03 0.60 -2.45
CA THR A 60 -1.71 0.17 -2.00
C THR A 60 -0.66 0.35 -3.10
N VAL A 61 0.57 0.71 -2.73
CA VAL A 61 1.69 0.76 -3.67
C VAL A 61 2.32 -0.62 -3.68
N GLN A 62 2.19 -1.36 -4.77
CA GLN A 62 2.69 -2.73 -4.89
C GLN A 62 3.97 -2.83 -5.77
N VAL A 63 4.64 -1.72 -6.02
CA VAL A 63 5.89 -1.72 -6.80
C VAL A 63 7.05 -2.05 -5.86
N SER A 64 7.68 -3.21 -6.09
CA SER A 64 8.95 -3.61 -5.46
C SER A 64 9.93 -3.97 -6.57
N ASP A 65 11.19 -3.58 -6.41
CA ASP A 65 12.29 -3.91 -7.33
C ASP A 65 13.51 -4.32 -6.50
N MET A 66 14.27 -5.29 -6.99
CA MET A 66 15.55 -5.67 -6.37
C MET A 66 16.48 -4.47 -6.33
N PHE A 67 16.95 -4.11 -5.13
CA PHE A 67 17.83 -2.95 -4.92
C PHE A 67 17.27 -1.64 -5.47
N ARG A 68 15.95 -1.41 -5.31
CA ARG A 68 15.20 -0.25 -5.83
C ARG A 68 15.90 1.12 -5.65
N ASP A 69 16.65 1.29 -4.57
CA ASP A 69 17.50 2.44 -4.32
C ASP A 69 18.95 1.97 -4.10
N PRO A 70 19.77 1.87 -5.17
CA PRO A 70 21.13 1.34 -5.07
C PRO A 70 22.03 2.10 -4.10
N ASP A 71 21.85 3.41 -3.97
CA ASP A 71 22.66 4.24 -3.08
C ASP A 71 22.27 4.02 -1.61
N TYR A 72 20.99 3.80 -1.32
CA TYR A 72 20.54 3.37 0.01
C TYR A 72 21.19 2.03 0.43
N PHE A 73 21.16 1.02 -0.45
CA PHE A 73 21.78 -0.28 -0.15
C PHE A 73 23.30 -0.19 -0.06
N ARG A 74 23.93 0.68 -0.85
CA ARG A 74 25.37 1.00 -0.73
C ARG A 74 25.68 1.62 0.64
N ALA A 75 24.86 2.57 1.09
CA ALA A 75 25.02 3.19 2.40
C ALA A 75 24.84 2.18 3.54
N ILE A 76 23.89 1.26 3.45
CA ILE A 76 23.77 0.14 4.42
C ILE A 76 25.09 -0.64 4.46
N ARG A 77 25.60 -1.09 3.30
CA ARG A 77 26.83 -1.89 3.22
C ARG A 77 28.05 -1.17 3.80
N GLU A 78 28.21 0.10 3.48
CA GLU A 78 29.42 0.86 3.81
C GLU A 78 29.37 1.50 5.20
N ARG A 79 28.19 1.86 5.68
CA ARG A 79 28.02 2.63 6.93
C ARG A 79 27.36 1.83 8.04
N VAL A 80 26.47 0.88 7.75
CA VAL A 80 25.68 0.17 8.76
C VAL A 80 26.27 -1.21 9.08
N ILE A 81 26.57 -2.01 8.04
CA ILE A 81 27.11 -3.36 8.21
C ILE A 81 28.41 -3.42 9.03
N PRO A 82 29.37 -2.47 8.95
CA PRO A 82 30.56 -2.49 9.79
C PRO A 82 30.26 -2.49 11.30
N HIS A 83 29.16 -1.87 11.72
CA HIS A 83 28.70 -1.89 13.10
C HIS A 83 27.88 -3.15 13.41
N LEU A 84 27.01 -3.58 12.50
CA LEU A 84 26.16 -4.74 12.74
C LEU A 84 26.94 -6.06 12.78
N ARG A 85 28.06 -6.18 12.03
CA ARG A 85 28.87 -7.41 12.03
C ARG A 85 29.57 -7.72 13.37
N THR A 86 29.57 -6.79 14.33
CA THR A 86 30.13 -7.03 15.67
C THR A 86 29.18 -7.82 16.57
N TYR A 87 27.90 -7.93 16.20
CA TYR A 87 26.92 -8.70 16.94
C TYR A 87 26.96 -10.17 16.50
N PRO A 88 26.81 -11.13 17.44
CA PRO A 88 26.89 -12.56 17.14
C PRO A 88 25.72 -13.08 16.29
N SER A 89 24.61 -12.33 16.23
CA SER A 89 23.49 -12.61 15.33
C SER A 89 22.74 -11.31 14.99
N LEU A 90 22.11 -11.28 13.82
CA LEU A 90 21.33 -10.15 13.35
C LEU A 90 19.88 -10.55 13.10
N LYS A 91 18.95 -9.71 13.56
CA LYS A 91 17.52 -9.81 13.24
C LYS A 91 17.12 -8.53 12.55
N VAL A 92 16.58 -8.65 11.33
CA VAL A 92 16.18 -7.50 10.50
C VAL A 92 14.69 -7.59 10.24
N TRP A 93 13.99 -6.47 10.41
CA TRP A 93 12.58 -6.35 10.07
C TRP A 93 12.41 -5.41 8.88
N ILE A 94 11.79 -5.90 7.81
CA ILE A 94 11.43 -5.12 6.63
C ILE A 94 9.94 -4.78 6.74
N ALA A 95 9.63 -3.58 7.23
CA ALA A 95 8.25 -3.10 7.29
C ALA A 95 7.78 -2.67 5.90
N GLY A 96 6.74 -3.31 5.38
CA GLY A 96 6.20 -3.02 4.04
C GLY A 96 6.95 -3.72 2.90
N CYS A 97 7.24 -5.03 3.03
CA CYS A 97 8.01 -5.82 2.05
C CYS A 97 7.32 -6.03 0.68
N SER A 98 6.06 -5.61 0.51
CA SER A 98 5.31 -5.79 -0.75
C SER A 98 5.35 -7.25 -1.24
N SER A 99 6.18 -7.56 -2.25
CA SER A 99 6.32 -8.90 -2.85
C SER A 99 7.61 -9.64 -2.44
N GLY A 100 8.44 -9.07 -1.57
CA GLY A 100 9.73 -9.64 -1.16
C GLY A 100 10.62 -8.62 -0.46
#